data_AF-A0A7W2FYI4-F1
#
_entry.id   AF-A0A7W2FYI4-F1
#
_cell.length_a   1.000
_cell.length_b   1.000
_cell.length_c   1.000
_cell.angle_alpha   90.00
_cell.angle_beta   90.00
_cell.angle_gamma   90.00
#
_symmetry.space_group_name_H-M   'P 1'
#
loop_
_entity.id
_entity.type
_entity.pdbx_description
1 polymer ?
#
loop_
_entity_poly.entity_id
_entity_poly.type
_entity_poly.pdbx_seq_one_letter_code
_entity_poly.pdbx_strand_id
1 'polypeptide(L)'
;MKKYVVILVLLLVACTTKTEPVNISFYFWRTNFSLSATEENYLKELNVQKLYIRYFDVALQNNIPIPVAPIVFTNKPTNYKVVPVVYIKNEVFLKPLATDSLAQNVYNYIQQINKTAGVTVDEIQFDCDWSLQSKEHYFAFIEAFKKRHAHLSATIRLHQIKYPEKTGVPKVNLGTLMYYNMGVIGANNDNSIYTQTIAHKYIRGLQNYKLPLNIALPIFSWGVHIRNNQVVNLIGGLQEQDFTTDVFEKISDNRYKVLNDIVYKGRFLAKNDEVKLEAVTASQLKEMIADIKKYSTNKPNEIIFYDLNEKNLKAYEKEDFKAVSRW
;
A
#
# COMPACT_ATOMS: atom_id res chain seq x y z
N MET A 1 -11.06 -34.86 -46.48
CA MET A 1 -11.15 -35.09 -45.02
C MET A 1 -10.05 -34.41 -44.20
N LYS A 2 -8.77 -34.42 -44.61
CA LYS A 2 -7.67 -33.77 -43.84
C LYS A 2 -7.75 -32.24 -43.70
N LYS A 3 -8.36 -31.50 -44.65
CA LYS A 3 -8.48 -30.03 -44.57
C LYS A 3 -9.51 -29.52 -43.56
N TYR A 4 -10.55 -30.31 -43.26
CA TYR A 4 -11.58 -29.93 -42.28
C TYR A 4 -11.14 -30.16 -40.83
N VAL A 5 -10.18 -31.06 -40.60
CA VAL A 5 -9.62 -31.31 -39.26
C VAL A 5 -8.73 -30.15 -38.79
N VAL A 6 -8.01 -29.49 -39.71
CA VAL A 6 -7.15 -28.34 -39.37
C VAL A 6 -7.96 -27.10 -38.96
N ILE A 7 -9.13 -26.90 -39.57
CA ILE A 7 -10.04 -25.77 -39.24
C ILE A 7 -10.73 -25.99 -37.88
N LEU A 8 -11.01 -27.25 -37.51
CA LEU A 8 -11.61 -27.58 -36.22
C LEU A 8 -10.62 -27.42 -35.04
N VAL A 9 -9.32 -27.62 -35.28
CA VAL A 9 -8.26 -27.41 -34.26
C VAL A 9 -8.00 -25.93 -34.00
N LEU A 10 -8.16 -25.05 -34.98
CA LEU A 10 -8.00 -23.59 -34.82
C LEU A 10 -9.15 -22.93 -34.02
N LEU A 11 -10.34 -23.53 -34.01
CA LEU A 11 -11.50 -23.01 -33.25
C LEU A 11 -11.44 -23.35 -31.75
N LEU A 12 -10.59 -24.29 -31.32
CA LEU A 12 -10.44 -24.69 -29.91
C LEU A 12 -9.40 -23.85 -29.14
N VAL A 13 -8.61 -23.00 -29.81
CA VAL A 13 -7.58 -22.15 -29.17
C VAL A 13 -8.10 -20.73 -28.86
N ALA A 14 -9.30 -20.36 -29.32
CA ALA A 14 -9.87 -19.02 -29.13
C ALA A 14 -10.69 -18.84 -27.83
N CYS A 15 -10.74 -19.84 -26.96
CA CYS A 15 -11.28 -19.68 -25.61
C CYS A 15 -10.24 -19.01 -24.71
N THR A 16 -9.91 -17.75 -25.00
CA THR A 16 -9.27 -16.88 -24.02
C THR A 16 -10.30 -16.54 -22.95
N THR A 17 -10.04 -16.96 -21.71
CA THR A 17 -10.81 -16.51 -20.54
C THR A 17 -10.86 -14.99 -20.57
N LYS A 18 -12.06 -14.42 -20.75
CA LYS A 18 -12.25 -12.97 -20.77
C LYS A 18 -11.93 -12.44 -19.37
N THR A 19 -10.70 -11.94 -19.19
CA THR A 19 -10.34 -11.25 -17.96
C THR A 19 -11.01 -9.89 -17.96
N GLU A 20 -11.68 -9.53 -16.87
CA GLU A 20 -12.38 -8.26 -16.77
C GLU A 20 -11.47 -7.22 -16.12
N PRO A 21 -11.46 -5.97 -16.61
CA PRO A 21 -10.76 -4.91 -15.90
C PRO A 21 -11.36 -4.69 -14.51
N VAL A 22 -10.48 -4.48 -13.55
CA VAL A 22 -10.76 -4.00 -12.19
C VAL A 22 -10.32 -2.54 -12.13
N ASN A 23 -11.03 -1.73 -11.35
CA ASN A 23 -10.70 -0.31 -11.23
C ASN A 23 -9.30 -0.13 -10.62
N ILE A 24 -8.55 0.82 -11.17
CA ILE A 24 -7.25 1.23 -10.62
C ILE A 24 -7.47 2.40 -9.69
N SER A 25 -6.83 2.37 -8.53
CA SER A 25 -6.77 3.47 -7.57
C SER A 25 -5.36 3.60 -7.01
N PHE A 26 -5.09 4.71 -6.32
CA PHE A 26 -3.79 4.94 -5.70
C PHE A 26 -3.93 5.48 -4.29
N TYR A 27 -2.94 5.15 -3.45
CA TYR A 27 -2.70 5.83 -2.20
C TYR A 27 -1.87 7.10 -2.41
N PHE A 28 -2.29 8.21 -1.82
CA PHE A 28 -1.51 9.44 -1.71
C PHE A 28 -1.13 9.64 -0.25
N TRP A 29 0.16 9.51 0.09
CA TRP A 29 0.62 9.45 1.49
C TRP A 29 1.39 10.67 2.00
N ARG A 30 1.48 11.74 1.19
CA ARG A 30 2.18 12.99 1.54
C ARG A 30 1.28 13.93 2.35
N THR A 31 1.88 14.89 3.08
CA THR A 31 1.15 15.92 3.87
C THR A 31 0.70 17.12 3.06
N ASN A 32 1.18 17.29 1.83
CA ASN A 32 0.69 18.32 0.92
C ASN A 32 0.10 17.63 -0.30
N PHE A 33 -1.22 17.79 -0.53
CA PHE A 33 -1.89 17.33 -1.72
C PHE A 33 -1.63 18.29 -2.89
N SER A 34 -0.68 17.88 -3.72
CA SER A 34 -0.37 18.48 -5.01
C SER A 34 0.14 17.38 -5.93
N LEU A 35 -0.44 17.28 -7.12
CA LEU A 35 -0.07 16.29 -8.12
C LEU A 35 0.97 16.89 -9.06
N SER A 36 2.03 16.15 -9.35
CA SER A 36 2.95 16.54 -10.42
C SER A 36 2.33 16.25 -11.79
N ALA A 37 2.84 16.90 -12.85
CA ALA A 37 2.39 16.62 -14.21
C ALA A 37 2.56 15.13 -14.60
N THR A 38 3.57 14.46 -14.04
CA THR A 38 3.74 13.01 -14.20
C THR A 38 2.57 12.26 -13.57
N GLU A 39 2.24 12.58 -12.31
CA GLU A 39 1.16 11.92 -11.57
C GLU A 39 -0.19 12.14 -12.25
N GLU A 40 -0.51 13.36 -12.66
CA GLU A 40 -1.75 13.67 -13.39
C GLU A 40 -1.86 12.88 -14.71
N ASN A 41 -0.76 12.77 -15.46
CA ASN A 41 -0.74 12.02 -16.71
C ASN A 41 -0.98 10.52 -16.48
N TYR A 42 -0.38 9.93 -15.44
CA TYR A 42 -0.64 8.54 -15.07
C TYR A 42 -2.09 8.33 -14.65
N LEU A 43 -2.64 9.19 -13.79
CA LEU A 43 -4.04 9.09 -13.36
C LEU A 43 -5.01 9.17 -14.54
N LYS A 44 -4.76 10.09 -15.48
CA LYS A 44 -5.59 10.26 -16.69
C LYS A 44 -5.53 9.03 -17.60
N GLU A 45 -4.34 8.58 -17.97
CA GLU A 45 -4.13 7.44 -18.89
C GLU A 45 -4.60 6.09 -18.32
N LEU A 46 -4.59 5.97 -16.99
CA LEU A 46 -5.12 4.80 -16.27
C LEU A 46 -6.61 4.95 -15.93
N ASN A 47 -7.27 6.03 -16.35
CA ASN A 47 -8.67 6.35 -16.07
C ASN A 47 -9.03 6.27 -14.58
N VAL A 48 -8.12 6.70 -13.71
CA VAL A 48 -8.32 6.64 -12.25
C VAL A 48 -9.45 7.56 -11.83
N GLN A 49 -10.44 7.01 -11.13
CA GLN A 49 -11.61 7.75 -10.63
C GLN A 49 -11.57 7.99 -9.12
N LYS A 50 -10.72 7.26 -8.38
CA LYS A 50 -10.69 7.27 -6.92
C LYS A 50 -9.25 7.36 -6.40
N LEU A 51 -9.06 8.19 -5.37
CA LEU A 51 -7.82 8.32 -4.62
C LEU A 51 -8.04 8.07 -3.13
N TYR A 52 -7.19 7.24 -2.54
CA TYR A 52 -7.09 7.04 -1.10
C TYR A 52 -6.06 8.03 -0.56
N ILE A 53 -6.49 9.06 0.16
CA ILE A 53 -5.60 10.16 0.58
C ILE A 53 -5.39 10.07 2.08
N ARG A 54 -4.13 9.97 2.53
CA ARG A 54 -3.79 10.05 3.96
C ARG A 54 -4.13 11.44 4.47
N TYR A 55 -5.12 11.52 5.36
CA TYR A 55 -5.57 12.78 5.93
C TYR A 55 -4.74 13.21 7.12
N PHE A 56 -4.46 12.30 8.04
CA PHE A 56 -3.62 12.53 9.22
C PHE A 56 -3.32 11.19 9.86
N ASP A 57 -2.40 11.21 10.81
CA ASP A 57 -2.18 10.07 11.70
C ASP A 57 -2.75 10.37 13.09
N VAL A 58 -3.07 9.33 13.85
CA VAL A 58 -3.37 9.43 15.28
C VAL A 58 -2.24 8.76 16.05
N ALA A 59 -1.58 9.54 16.91
CA ALA A 59 -0.47 9.11 17.74
C ALA A 59 -0.71 9.49 19.20
N LEU A 60 0.04 8.89 20.14
CA LEU A 60 -0.02 9.30 21.54
C LEU A 60 0.95 10.46 21.81
N GLN A 61 0.44 11.52 22.43
CA GLN A 61 1.24 12.54 23.10
C GLN A 61 0.78 12.61 24.56
N ASN A 62 1.70 12.38 25.51
CA ASN A 62 1.38 12.31 26.95
C ASN A 62 0.24 11.32 27.28
N ASN A 63 0.23 10.14 26.63
CA ASN A 63 -0.86 9.13 26.67
C ASN A 63 -2.23 9.60 26.16
N ILE A 64 -2.31 10.75 25.48
CA ILE A 64 -3.53 11.26 24.86
C ILE A 64 -3.43 11.04 23.35
N PRO A 65 -4.42 10.37 22.71
CA PRO A 65 -4.47 10.26 21.26
C PRO A 65 -4.73 11.63 20.63
N ILE A 66 -3.83 12.06 19.73
CA ILE A 66 -3.92 13.34 19.02
C ILE A 66 -3.70 13.15 17.51
N PRO A 67 -4.30 14.00 16.67
CA PRO A 67 -3.97 14.05 15.25
C PRO A 67 -2.56 14.62 15.05
N VAL A 68 -1.79 14.01 14.16
CA VAL A 68 -0.45 14.48 13.77
C VAL A 68 -0.29 14.42 12.24
N ALA A 69 0.61 15.26 11.74
CA ALA A 69 0.94 15.38 10.32
C ALA A 69 -0.30 15.49 9.40
N PRO A 70 -1.18 16.49 9.59
CA PRO A 70 -2.38 16.62 8.77
C PRO A 70 -2.07 17.00 7.32
N ILE A 71 -2.97 16.58 6.42
CA ILE A 71 -2.96 16.93 5.00
C ILE A 71 -3.30 18.41 4.82
N VAL A 72 -2.62 19.04 3.88
CA VAL A 72 -2.92 20.36 3.35
C VAL A 72 -3.27 20.21 1.87
N PHE A 73 -4.46 20.65 1.48
CA PHE A 73 -4.88 20.67 0.08
C PHE A 73 -4.45 21.99 -0.55
N THR A 74 -3.30 22.00 -1.25
CA THR A 74 -2.91 23.16 -2.06
C THR A 74 -3.82 23.30 -3.28
N ASN A 75 -4.19 22.17 -3.89
CA ASN A 75 -5.18 22.09 -4.96
C ASN A 75 -6.37 21.22 -4.53
N LYS A 76 -7.58 21.55 -4.97
CA LYS A 76 -8.76 20.71 -4.69
C LYS A 76 -8.74 19.45 -5.56
N PRO A 77 -9.05 18.26 -5.01
CA PRO A 77 -9.03 16.99 -5.75
C PRO A 77 -10.33 16.77 -6.56
N THR A 78 -10.80 17.77 -7.30
CA THR A 78 -12.17 17.78 -7.89
C THR A 78 -12.42 16.68 -8.94
N ASN A 79 -11.36 16.13 -9.53
CA ASN A 79 -11.46 15.12 -10.57
C ASN A 79 -11.58 13.68 -10.03
N TYR A 80 -11.51 13.49 -8.71
CA TYR A 80 -11.41 12.18 -8.09
C TYR A 80 -12.39 12.03 -6.92
N LYS A 81 -12.98 10.85 -6.79
CA LYS A 81 -13.61 10.43 -5.54
C LYS A 81 -12.52 10.27 -4.49
N VAL A 82 -12.68 10.95 -3.35
CA VAL A 82 -11.71 10.90 -2.26
C VAL A 82 -12.18 9.91 -1.21
N VAL A 83 -11.29 8.99 -0.83
CA VAL A 83 -11.41 8.17 0.38
C VAL A 83 -10.37 8.68 1.38
N PRO A 84 -10.79 9.38 2.46
CA PRO A 84 -9.90 9.74 3.55
C PRO A 84 -9.33 8.49 4.20
N VAL A 85 -8.01 8.44 4.34
CA VAL A 85 -7.31 7.40 5.11
C VAL A 85 -6.78 8.03 6.38
N VAL A 86 -7.15 7.47 7.53
CA VAL A 86 -6.58 7.85 8.83
C VAL A 86 -5.70 6.71 9.32
N TYR A 87 -4.40 6.97 9.44
CA TYR A 87 -3.47 6.02 10.03
C TYR A 87 -3.49 6.15 11.55
N ILE A 88 -3.84 5.09 12.26
CA ILE A 88 -3.85 5.08 13.73
C ILE A 88 -2.72 4.18 14.18
N LYS A 89 -1.77 4.77 14.91
CA LYS A 89 -0.68 3.98 15.48
C LYS A 89 -1.25 2.96 16.46
N ASN A 90 -0.79 1.71 16.36
CA ASN A 90 -1.24 0.61 17.19
C ASN A 90 -1.17 0.91 18.70
N GLU A 91 -0.18 1.70 19.14
CA GLU A 91 0.01 2.12 20.53
C GLU A 91 -1.21 2.84 21.14
N VAL A 92 -2.02 3.50 20.32
CA VAL A 92 -3.24 4.20 20.73
C VAL A 92 -4.24 3.23 21.37
N PHE A 93 -4.23 1.97 20.95
CA PHE A 93 -5.19 0.95 21.35
C PHE A 93 -4.61 -0.07 22.35
N LEU A 94 -3.35 0.09 22.80
CA LEU A 94 -2.74 -0.82 23.78
C LEU A 94 -3.26 -0.62 25.21
N LYS A 95 -3.87 0.53 25.51
CA LYS A 95 -4.47 0.84 26.81
C LYS A 95 -5.97 1.10 26.64
N PRO A 96 -6.80 0.85 27.68
CA PRO A 96 -8.19 1.25 27.67
C PRO A 96 -8.34 2.75 27.40
N LEU A 97 -9.29 3.11 26.56
CA LEU A 97 -9.59 4.48 26.18
C LEU A 97 -11.08 4.68 25.89
N ALA A 98 -11.54 5.93 25.99
CA ALA A 98 -12.89 6.30 25.60
C ALA A 98 -13.04 6.29 24.07
N THR A 99 -13.34 5.11 23.52
CA THR A 99 -13.42 4.88 22.06
C THR A 99 -14.47 5.75 21.37
N ASP A 100 -15.60 6.06 22.02
CA ASP A 100 -16.63 6.95 21.45
C ASP A 100 -16.15 8.39 21.33
N SER A 101 -15.45 8.91 22.35
CA SER A 101 -14.83 10.24 22.30
C SER A 101 -13.74 10.31 21.23
N LEU A 102 -12.89 9.29 21.13
CA LEU A 102 -11.89 9.22 20.05
C LEU A 102 -12.57 9.21 18.68
N ALA A 103 -13.60 8.38 18.49
CA ALA A 103 -14.35 8.32 17.23
C ALA A 103 -15.00 9.66 16.86
N GLN A 104 -15.57 10.38 17.84
CA GLN A 104 -16.12 11.73 17.62
C GLN A 104 -15.03 12.71 17.18
N ASN A 105 -13.89 12.72 17.87
CA ASN A 105 -12.81 13.66 17.58
C ASN A 105 -12.22 13.42 16.19
N VAL A 106 -11.95 12.15 15.84
CA VAL A 106 -11.47 11.76 14.51
C VAL A 106 -12.50 12.13 13.44
N TYR A 107 -13.78 11.86 13.66
CA TYR A 107 -14.84 12.20 12.70
C TYR A 107 -14.92 13.71 12.47
N ASN A 108 -14.96 14.51 13.54
CA ASN A 108 -15.01 15.97 13.45
C ASN A 108 -13.80 16.51 12.67
N TYR A 109 -12.62 15.94 12.89
CA TYR A 109 -11.42 16.39 12.20
C TYR A 109 -11.43 16.03 10.71
N ILE A 110 -11.92 14.84 10.34
CA ILE A 110 -12.18 14.49 8.93
C ILE A 110 -13.16 15.49 8.30
N GLN A 111 -14.27 15.82 8.98
CA GLN A 111 -15.25 16.78 8.46
C GLN A 111 -14.65 18.18 8.26
N GLN A 112 -13.79 18.63 9.17
CA GLN A 112 -13.07 19.90 9.03
C GLN A 112 -12.15 19.91 7.80
N ILE A 113 -11.42 18.81 7.56
CA ILE A 113 -10.56 18.66 6.39
C ILE A 113 -11.43 18.63 5.11
N ASN A 114 -12.50 17.83 5.09
CA ASN A 114 -13.44 17.74 3.96
C ASN A 114 -14.01 19.11 3.59
N LYS A 115 -14.46 19.88 4.58
CA LYS A 115 -14.98 21.24 4.39
C LYS A 115 -13.95 22.18 3.77
N THR A 116 -12.71 22.12 4.26
CA THR A 116 -11.59 22.93 3.73
C THR A 116 -11.25 22.53 2.29
N ALA A 117 -11.22 21.24 1.99
CA ALA A 117 -10.95 20.71 0.65
C ALA A 117 -12.13 20.90 -0.32
N GLY A 118 -13.34 21.14 0.20
CA GLY A 118 -14.56 21.25 -0.60
C GLY A 118 -14.98 19.91 -1.21
N VAL A 119 -14.83 18.81 -0.45
CA VAL A 119 -15.17 17.45 -0.90
C VAL A 119 -16.24 16.82 -0.01
N THR A 120 -17.04 15.96 -0.61
CA THR A 120 -17.91 15.00 0.08
C THR A 120 -17.30 13.61 -0.11
N VAL A 121 -17.35 12.78 0.93
CA VAL A 121 -16.73 11.46 0.93
C VAL A 121 -17.78 10.41 1.26
N ASP A 122 -17.79 9.32 0.49
CA ASP A 122 -18.73 8.20 0.66
C ASP A 122 -18.14 7.09 1.54
N GLU A 123 -16.82 7.06 1.70
CA GLU A 123 -16.06 6.01 2.37
C GLU A 123 -14.97 6.66 3.22
N ILE A 124 -14.72 6.14 4.43
CA ILE A 124 -13.55 6.47 5.25
C ILE A 124 -12.78 5.19 5.55
N GLN A 125 -11.47 5.22 5.32
CA GLN A 125 -10.58 4.09 5.57
C GLN A 125 -9.74 4.31 6.83
N PHE A 126 -9.63 3.26 7.65
CA PHE A 126 -8.69 3.23 8.77
C PHE A 126 -7.51 2.30 8.46
N ASP A 127 -6.30 2.84 8.59
CA ASP A 127 -5.08 2.06 8.58
C ASP A 127 -4.61 1.87 10.03
N CYS A 128 -4.68 0.65 10.54
CA CYS A 128 -4.18 0.31 11.86
C CYS A 128 -3.62 -1.10 11.83
N ASP A 129 -2.34 -1.25 12.20
CA ASP A 129 -1.71 -2.56 12.35
C ASP A 129 -2.03 -3.14 13.74
N TRP A 130 -3.30 -3.48 13.96
CA TRP A 130 -3.75 -3.94 15.27
C TRP A 130 -3.12 -5.29 15.64
N SER A 131 -2.85 -5.44 16.93
CA SER A 131 -2.27 -6.64 17.54
C SER A 131 -3.32 -7.39 18.36
N LEU A 132 -2.96 -8.57 18.88
CA LEU A 132 -3.83 -9.30 19.81
C LEU A 132 -4.18 -8.50 21.07
N GLN A 133 -3.28 -7.61 21.51
CA GLN A 133 -3.48 -6.77 22.70
C GLN A 133 -4.39 -5.56 22.43
N SER A 134 -4.42 -5.07 21.19
CA SER A 134 -5.14 -3.85 20.81
C SER A 134 -6.42 -4.10 20.02
N LYS A 135 -6.65 -5.32 19.52
CA LYS A 135 -7.78 -5.65 18.63
C LYS A 135 -9.14 -5.24 19.20
N GLU A 136 -9.37 -5.49 20.49
CA GLU A 136 -10.67 -5.22 21.11
C GLU A 136 -10.96 -3.72 21.17
N HIS A 137 -9.97 -2.91 21.57
CA HIS A 137 -10.10 -1.46 21.59
C HIS A 137 -10.22 -0.85 20.18
N TYR A 138 -9.47 -1.37 19.21
CA TYR A 138 -9.59 -0.94 17.81
C TYR A 138 -10.98 -1.27 17.25
N PHE A 139 -11.51 -2.47 17.48
CA PHE A 139 -12.83 -2.86 16.99
C PHE A 139 -13.95 -2.08 17.69
N ALA A 140 -13.81 -1.79 18.98
CA ALA A 140 -14.72 -0.89 19.70
C ALA A 140 -14.69 0.54 19.12
N PHE A 141 -13.52 1.03 18.70
CA PHE A 141 -13.41 2.30 17.97
C PHE A 141 -14.13 2.24 16.61
N ILE A 142 -13.97 1.16 15.83
CA ILE A 142 -14.68 0.98 14.56
C ILE A 142 -16.20 1.00 14.78
N GLU A 143 -16.74 0.23 15.73
CA GLU A 143 -18.18 0.24 16.01
C GLU A 143 -18.68 1.61 16.49
N ALA A 144 -17.89 2.33 17.30
CA ALA A 144 -18.24 3.69 17.72
C ALA A 144 -18.22 4.68 16.55
N PHE A 145 -17.28 4.54 15.62
CA PHE A 145 -17.19 5.39 14.43
C PHE A 145 -18.33 5.15 13.45
N LYS A 146 -18.81 3.91 13.32
CA LYS A 146 -19.94 3.56 12.44
C LYS A 146 -21.24 4.29 12.77
N LYS A 147 -21.43 4.73 14.01
CA LYS A 147 -22.57 5.56 14.42
C LYS A 147 -22.59 6.93 13.72
N ARG A 148 -21.44 7.38 13.21
CA ARG A 148 -21.22 8.69 12.58
C ARG A 148 -21.04 8.59 11.07
N HIS A 149 -20.47 7.48 10.60
CA HIS A 149 -20.28 7.21 9.18
C HIS A 149 -20.40 5.71 8.89
N ALA A 150 -21.43 5.32 8.12
CA ALA A 150 -21.78 3.91 7.93
C ALA A 150 -20.78 3.13 7.06
N HIS A 151 -20.19 3.79 6.07
CA HIS A 151 -19.35 3.17 5.05
C HIS A 151 -17.87 3.27 5.43
N LEU A 152 -17.33 2.20 6.00
CA LEU A 152 -15.94 2.14 6.43
C LEU A 152 -15.18 1.06 5.67
N SER A 153 -13.89 1.31 5.46
CA SER A 153 -12.93 0.27 5.11
C SER A 153 -11.76 0.24 6.08
N ALA A 154 -11.03 -0.88 6.09
CA ALA A 154 -9.83 -1.01 6.91
C ALA A 154 -8.72 -1.70 6.12
N THR A 155 -7.49 -1.26 6.30
CA THR A 155 -6.35 -2.00 5.75
C THR A 155 -6.14 -3.30 6.52
N ILE A 156 -5.82 -4.38 5.82
CA ILE A 156 -5.64 -5.72 6.38
C ILE A 156 -4.23 -6.21 6.06
N ARG A 157 -3.49 -6.65 7.08
CA ARG A 157 -2.15 -7.26 6.94
C ARG A 157 -2.23 -8.74 6.63
N LEU A 158 -1.17 -9.27 6.03
CA LEU A 158 -1.05 -10.69 5.67
C LEU A 158 -1.24 -11.66 6.84
N HIS A 159 -0.74 -11.31 8.03
CA HIS A 159 -0.90 -12.15 9.21
C HIS A 159 -2.36 -12.16 9.73
N GLN A 160 -3.12 -11.08 9.50
CA GLN A 160 -4.54 -10.98 9.83
C GLN A 160 -5.40 -11.80 8.84
N ILE A 161 -4.97 -11.89 7.58
CA ILE A 161 -5.54 -12.83 6.59
C ILE A 161 -5.26 -14.29 6.98
N LYS A 162 -4.05 -14.58 7.47
CA LYS A 162 -3.64 -15.95 7.81
C LYS A 162 -4.31 -16.49 9.08
N TYR A 163 -4.55 -15.63 10.07
CA TYR A 163 -5.07 -16.04 11.37
C TYR A 163 -6.31 -15.24 11.82
N PRO A 164 -7.39 -15.17 11.00
CA PRO A 164 -8.54 -14.31 11.27
C PRO A 164 -9.25 -14.66 12.58
N GLU A 165 -9.26 -15.93 12.99
CA GLU A 165 -9.84 -16.37 14.28
C GLU A 165 -9.08 -15.80 15.49
N LYS A 166 -7.77 -15.55 15.36
CA LYS A 166 -6.93 -15.01 16.43
C LYS A 166 -6.94 -13.48 16.40
N THR A 167 -6.65 -12.92 15.23
CA THR A 167 -6.51 -11.46 15.05
C THR A 167 -7.86 -10.75 15.02
N GLY A 168 -8.94 -11.48 14.73
CA GLY A 168 -10.25 -10.91 14.49
C GLY A 168 -10.36 -10.26 13.11
N VAL A 169 -11.60 -9.92 12.74
CA VAL A 169 -11.96 -9.20 11.51
C VAL A 169 -12.76 -7.96 11.91
N PRO A 170 -12.32 -6.74 11.57
CA PRO A 170 -13.07 -5.54 11.92
C PRO A 170 -14.39 -5.51 11.15
N LYS A 171 -15.46 -5.03 11.79
CA LYS A 171 -16.81 -4.98 11.21
C LYS A 171 -17.00 -3.78 10.28
N VAL A 172 -16.14 -3.69 9.26
CA VAL A 172 -16.19 -2.69 8.18
C VAL A 172 -16.89 -3.26 6.93
N ASN A 173 -17.15 -2.43 5.92
CA ASN A 173 -17.79 -2.85 4.68
C ASN A 173 -16.81 -3.57 3.74
N LEU A 174 -15.54 -3.14 3.76
CA LEU A 174 -14.51 -3.60 2.83
C LEU A 174 -13.15 -3.61 3.53
N GLY A 175 -12.32 -4.62 3.27
CA GLY A 175 -10.92 -4.61 3.64
C GLY A 175 -10.02 -4.23 2.46
N THR A 176 -8.84 -3.70 2.73
CA THR A 176 -7.78 -3.55 1.72
C THR A 176 -6.59 -4.38 2.12
N LEU A 177 -6.34 -5.50 1.43
CA LEU A 177 -5.18 -6.34 1.70
C LEU A 177 -3.90 -5.62 1.28
N MET A 178 -3.07 -5.26 2.25
CA MET A 178 -1.72 -4.77 2.00
C MET A 178 -0.80 -5.93 1.64
N TYR A 179 -0.67 -6.22 0.34
CA TYR A 179 0.10 -7.36 -0.17
C TYR A 179 1.58 -7.02 -0.38
N TYR A 180 2.23 -6.54 0.68
CA TYR A 180 3.64 -6.12 0.69
C TYR A 180 4.15 -5.96 2.13
N ASN A 181 5.43 -5.60 2.29
CA ASN A 181 6.14 -5.53 3.57
C ASN A 181 6.09 -6.87 4.32
N MET A 182 6.48 -7.93 3.62
CA MET A 182 6.33 -9.31 4.10
C MET A 182 7.58 -9.84 4.82
N GLY A 183 8.75 -9.30 4.50
CA GLY A 183 10.04 -9.74 5.02
C GLY A 183 10.56 -8.84 6.15
N VAL A 184 11.66 -9.28 6.76
CA VAL A 184 12.38 -8.49 7.76
C VAL A 184 13.38 -7.60 7.04
N ILE A 185 13.40 -6.32 7.39
CA ILE A 185 14.42 -5.38 6.89
C ILE A 185 15.75 -5.79 7.48
N GLY A 186 16.70 -6.15 6.63
CA GLY A 186 17.96 -6.72 7.08
C GLY A 186 19.10 -6.51 6.08
N ALA A 187 20.31 -6.77 6.58
CA ALA A 187 21.53 -6.67 5.79
C ALA A 187 21.73 -7.86 4.83
N ASN A 188 20.91 -8.90 4.90
CA ASN A 188 20.95 -10.04 3.97
C ASN A 188 20.39 -9.66 2.58
N ASN A 189 20.45 -10.59 1.62
CA ASN A 189 20.00 -10.35 0.24
C ASN A 189 18.48 -10.45 0.04
N ASP A 190 17.71 -10.68 1.10
CA ASP A 190 16.25 -10.79 0.99
C ASP A 190 15.65 -9.41 0.67
N ASN A 191 14.51 -9.42 -0.03
CA ASN A 191 13.71 -8.23 -0.28
C ASN A 191 12.55 -8.20 0.71
N SER A 192 12.55 -7.21 1.60
CA SER A 192 11.55 -7.12 2.66
C SER A 192 10.20 -6.60 2.18
N ILE A 193 10.15 -5.90 1.04
CA ILE A 193 8.90 -5.46 0.41
C ILE A 193 8.11 -6.67 -0.11
N TYR A 194 8.75 -7.55 -0.87
CA TYR A 194 8.12 -8.74 -1.43
C TYR A 194 9.08 -9.88 -1.68
N THR A 195 8.63 -11.09 -1.33
CA THR A 195 9.22 -12.36 -1.75
C THR A 195 8.11 -13.37 -1.91
N GLN A 196 7.98 -14.01 -3.08
CA GLN A 196 6.89 -14.94 -3.38
C GLN A 196 6.79 -16.08 -2.37
N THR A 197 7.92 -16.66 -1.99
CA THR A 197 7.99 -17.75 -1.00
C THR A 197 7.42 -17.34 0.36
N ILE A 198 7.61 -16.09 0.78
CA ILE A 198 7.03 -15.57 2.02
C ILE A 198 5.53 -15.32 1.82
N ALA A 199 5.14 -14.72 0.69
CA ALA A 199 3.76 -14.43 0.35
C ALA A 199 2.86 -15.68 0.39
N HIS A 200 3.35 -16.79 -0.17
CA HIS A 200 2.65 -18.08 -0.17
C HIS A 200 2.37 -18.66 1.23
N LYS A 201 3.13 -18.24 2.26
CA LYS A 201 2.88 -18.64 3.66
C LYS A 201 1.60 -18.02 4.23
N TYR A 202 1.09 -16.94 3.64
CA TYR A 202 -0.07 -16.18 4.12
C TYR A 202 -1.27 -16.29 3.17
N ILE A 203 -1.03 -16.31 1.86
CA ILE A 203 -2.06 -16.15 0.85
C ILE A 203 -3.18 -17.21 0.89
N ARG A 204 -2.88 -18.42 1.37
CA ARG A 204 -3.88 -19.48 1.54
C ARG A 204 -5.01 -19.08 2.49
N GLY A 205 -4.76 -18.15 3.41
CA GLY A 205 -5.79 -17.64 4.32
C GLY A 205 -6.91 -16.88 3.61
N LEU A 206 -6.69 -16.40 2.38
CA LEU A 206 -7.71 -15.71 1.58
C LEU A 206 -8.97 -16.53 1.36
N GLN A 207 -8.84 -17.87 1.24
CA GLN A 207 -9.98 -18.77 1.01
C GLN A 207 -11.00 -18.74 2.17
N ASN A 208 -10.53 -18.42 3.39
CA ASN A 208 -11.34 -18.45 4.60
C ASN A 208 -11.69 -17.03 5.10
N TYR A 209 -11.25 -15.99 4.40
CA TYR A 209 -11.44 -14.61 4.83
C TYR A 209 -12.75 -14.03 4.25
N LYS A 210 -13.76 -13.84 5.09
CA LYS A 210 -15.14 -13.52 4.67
C LYS A 210 -15.38 -12.06 4.30
N LEU A 211 -14.62 -11.13 4.87
CA LEU A 211 -14.74 -9.70 4.55
C LEU A 211 -14.26 -9.48 3.11
N PRO A 212 -15.06 -8.86 2.22
CA PRO A 212 -14.63 -8.54 0.86
C PRO A 212 -13.34 -7.71 0.86
N LEU A 213 -12.47 -7.94 -0.12
CA LEU A 213 -11.14 -7.32 -0.16
C LEU A 213 -10.91 -6.57 -1.48
N ASN A 214 -10.43 -5.34 -1.38
CA ASN A 214 -9.56 -4.72 -2.38
C ASN A 214 -8.12 -5.17 -2.15
N ILE A 215 -7.28 -5.01 -3.16
CA ILE A 215 -5.87 -5.41 -3.09
C ILE A 215 -4.99 -4.17 -3.22
N ALA A 216 -4.09 -3.97 -2.25
CA ALA A 216 -3.05 -2.97 -2.34
C ALA A 216 -1.70 -3.59 -2.73
N LEU A 217 -1.08 -3.06 -3.79
CA LEU A 217 0.21 -3.53 -4.33
C LEU A 217 1.30 -2.46 -4.17
N PRO A 218 2.57 -2.88 -3.92
CA PRO A 218 3.67 -1.95 -3.76
C PRO A 218 4.24 -1.52 -5.10
N ILE A 219 4.39 -0.21 -5.32
CA ILE A 219 5.20 0.35 -6.42
C ILE A 219 6.35 1.23 -5.88
N PHE A 220 6.49 1.30 -4.56
CA PHE A 220 7.56 2.01 -3.91
C PHE A 220 8.83 1.16 -3.82
N SER A 221 9.91 1.85 -3.50
CA SER A 221 11.23 1.27 -3.24
C SER A 221 11.89 1.97 -2.05
N TRP A 222 12.92 1.36 -1.50
CA TRP A 222 13.82 2.01 -0.54
C TRP A 222 15.25 1.48 -0.63
N GLY A 223 16.19 2.28 -0.13
CA GLY A 223 17.53 1.83 0.22
C GLY A 223 17.61 1.43 1.68
N VAL A 224 18.05 0.20 1.94
CA VAL A 224 18.46 -0.25 3.26
C VAL A 224 19.93 0.14 3.44
N HIS A 225 20.19 1.15 4.28
CA HIS A 225 21.53 1.60 4.61
C HIS A 225 22.13 0.69 5.68
N ILE A 226 23.27 0.08 5.36
CA ILE A 226 23.92 -0.97 6.12
C ILE A 226 25.34 -0.53 6.48
N ARG A 227 25.70 -0.68 7.75
CA ARG A 227 27.06 -0.48 8.27
C ARG A 227 27.45 -1.66 9.13
N ASN A 228 28.62 -2.24 8.90
CA ASN A 228 29.10 -3.41 9.66
C ASN A 228 28.04 -4.53 9.75
N ASN A 229 27.37 -4.82 8.63
CA ASN A 229 26.29 -5.81 8.53
C ASN A 229 25.04 -5.53 9.40
N GLN A 230 24.84 -4.28 9.83
CA GLN A 230 23.67 -3.83 10.59
C GLN A 230 22.91 -2.75 9.84
N VAL A 231 21.58 -2.79 9.92
CA VAL A 231 20.72 -1.74 9.34
C VAL A 231 20.83 -0.49 10.20
N VAL A 232 21.25 0.62 9.58
CA VAL A 232 21.37 1.93 10.23
C VAL A 232 20.15 2.79 9.94
N ASN A 233 19.70 2.82 8.67
CA ASN A 233 18.59 3.65 8.22
C ASN A 233 17.84 3.03 7.05
N LEU A 234 16.65 3.58 6.77
CA LEU A 234 15.92 3.39 5.51
C LEU A 234 15.83 4.71 4.75
N ILE A 235 16.11 4.65 3.46
CA ILE A 235 16.03 5.79 2.54
C ILE A 235 14.89 5.51 1.58
N GLY A 236 13.72 6.10 1.82
CA GLY A 236 12.53 5.90 0.98
C GLY A 236 12.68 6.49 -0.42
N GLY A 237 12.10 5.80 -1.40
CA GLY A 237 12.00 6.27 -2.79
C GLY A 237 13.32 6.29 -3.55
N LEU A 238 14.30 5.46 -3.15
CA LEU A 238 15.52 5.27 -3.94
C LEU A 238 15.22 4.46 -5.19
N GLN A 239 15.75 4.92 -6.32
CA GLN A 239 15.69 4.21 -7.59
C GLN A 239 17.11 3.86 -8.05
N GLU A 240 17.28 2.97 -9.02
CA GLU A 240 18.61 2.57 -9.50
C GLU A 240 19.43 3.78 -10.00
N GLN A 241 18.78 4.76 -10.65
CA GLN A 241 19.41 6.00 -11.12
C GLN A 241 19.90 6.93 -9.99
N ASP A 242 19.48 6.71 -8.74
CA ASP A 242 19.95 7.50 -7.60
C ASP A 242 21.40 7.12 -7.18
N PHE A 243 21.92 5.99 -7.68
CA PHE A 243 23.25 5.46 -7.36
C PHE A 243 24.28 5.87 -8.43
N THR A 244 24.76 7.11 -8.35
CA THR A 244 25.77 7.65 -9.26
C THR A 244 27.18 7.10 -8.97
N THR A 245 27.99 6.93 -10.00
CA THR A 245 29.30 6.25 -9.93
C THR A 245 30.40 7.03 -9.20
N ASP A 246 30.19 8.33 -8.97
CA ASP A 246 31.06 9.21 -8.18
C ASP A 246 30.84 9.06 -6.67
N VAL A 247 29.65 8.59 -6.25
CA VAL A 247 29.28 8.37 -4.84
C VAL A 247 29.28 6.89 -4.49
N PHE A 248 28.89 6.03 -5.43
CA PHE A 248 28.62 4.62 -5.20
C PHE A 248 29.36 3.69 -6.16
N GLU A 249 29.80 2.55 -5.64
CA GLU A 249 30.29 1.41 -6.43
C GLU A 249 29.25 0.29 -6.39
N LYS A 250 28.73 -0.14 -7.54
CA LYS A 250 27.80 -1.27 -7.61
C LYS A 250 28.54 -2.58 -7.29
N ILE A 251 28.19 -3.23 -6.19
CA ILE A 251 28.77 -4.51 -5.75
C ILE A 251 27.98 -5.69 -6.31
N SER A 252 26.66 -5.54 -6.43
CA SER A 252 25.74 -6.53 -7.01
C SER A 252 24.51 -5.85 -7.60
N ASP A 253 23.60 -6.62 -8.19
CA ASP A 253 22.39 -6.12 -8.85
C ASP A 253 21.62 -5.07 -8.03
N ASN A 254 21.57 -5.23 -6.71
CA ASN A 254 20.84 -4.36 -5.81
C ASN A 254 21.69 -3.81 -4.64
N ARG A 255 23.02 -3.86 -4.71
CA ARG A 255 23.89 -3.35 -3.64
C ARG A 255 24.93 -2.38 -4.15
N TYR A 256 25.13 -1.33 -3.37
CA TYR A 256 26.00 -0.22 -3.70
C TYR A 256 26.86 0.14 -2.49
N LYS A 257 28.18 0.14 -2.67
CA LYS A 257 29.16 0.58 -1.66
C LYS A 257 29.34 2.08 -1.71
N VAL A 258 29.40 2.74 -0.57
CA VAL A 258 29.68 4.17 -0.47
C VAL A 258 31.17 4.43 -0.60
N LEU A 259 31.58 5.31 -1.52
CA LEU A 259 32.99 5.56 -1.84
C LEU A 259 33.69 6.48 -0.83
N ASN A 260 32.96 7.47 -0.30
CA ASN A 260 33.47 8.48 0.63
C ASN A 260 32.38 8.88 1.65
N ASP A 261 32.79 9.41 2.80
CA ASP A 261 31.88 9.97 3.78
C ASP A 261 31.01 11.06 3.14
N ILE A 262 29.69 10.93 3.25
CA ILE A 262 28.73 11.81 2.57
C ILE A 262 27.44 11.98 3.37
N VAL A 263 26.84 13.17 3.27
CA VAL A 263 25.43 13.37 3.64
C VAL A 263 24.58 13.16 2.40
N TYR A 264 23.85 12.05 2.36
CA TYR A 264 23.02 11.65 1.24
C TYR A 264 21.55 11.60 1.66
N LYS A 265 20.70 12.40 0.99
CA LYS A 265 19.25 12.54 1.28
C LYS A 265 18.95 12.75 2.78
N GLY A 266 19.74 13.60 3.44
CA GLY A 266 19.58 13.96 4.85
C GLY A 266 20.12 12.93 5.85
N ARG A 267 20.89 11.93 5.38
CA ARG A 267 21.50 10.90 6.24
C ARG A 267 23.01 10.85 6.04
N PHE A 268 23.75 10.57 7.10
CA PHE A 268 25.19 10.35 7.00
C PHE A 268 25.50 8.91 6.61
N LEU A 269 26.22 8.75 5.50
CA LEU A 269 26.73 7.49 4.99
C LEU A 269 28.26 7.57 5.08
N ALA A 270 28.87 6.62 5.80
CA ALA A 270 30.31 6.54 5.93
C ALA A 270 30.89 5.78 4.73
N LYS A 271 32.15 6.05 4.42
CA LYS A 271 32.92 5.26 3.47
C LYS A 271 32.84 3.78 3.82
N ASN A 272 32.64 2.94 2.80
CA ASN A 272 32.42 1.50 2.88
C ASN A 272 31.08 1.05 3.49
N ASP A 273 30.17 1.95 3.85
CA ASP A 273 28.78 1.56 4.08
C ASP A 273 28.19 0.95 2.79
N GLU A 274 27.16 0.14 2.94
CA GLU A 274 26.37 -0.38 1.82
C GLU A 274 24.97 0.24 1.82
N VAL A 275 24.40 0.39 0.62
CA VAL A 275 22.98 0.63 0.44
C VAL A 275 22.43 -0.49 -0.43
N LYS A 276 21.47 -1.25 0.12
CA LYS A 276 20.75 -2.30 -0.59
C LYS A 276 19.42 -1.76 -1.11
N LEU A 277 19.25 -1.69 -2.42
CA LEU A 277 18.00 -1.29 -3.06
C LEU A 277 16.98 -2.44 -2.97
N GLU A 278 15.80 -2.14 -2.43
CA GLU A 278 14.65 -3.04 -2.46
C GLU A 278 13.51 -2.36 -3.23
N ALA A 279 13.02 -3.03 -4.26
CA ALA A 279 11.93 -2.60 -5.12
C ALA A 279 11.16 -3.82 -5.64
N VAL A 280 10.01 -3.62 -6.25
CA VAL A 280 9.22 -4.68 -6.89
C VAL A 280 9.20 -4.45 -8.40
N THR A 281 9.47 -5.49 -9.18
CA THR A 281 9.44 -5.39 -10.65
C THR A 281 8.02 -5.51 -11.20
N ALA A 282 7.79 -5.03 -12.43
CA ALA A 282 6.52 -5.24 -13.13
C ALA A 282 6.14 -6.73 -13.27
N SER A 283 7.12 -7.61 -13.44
CA SER A 283 6.92 -9.06 -13.48
C SER A 283 6.41 -9.58 -12.12
N GLN A 284 7.01 -9.13 -11.02
CA GLN A 284 6.55 -9.48 -9.66
C GLN A 284 5.15 -8.94 -9.36
N LEU A 285 4.74 -7.77 -9.86
CA LEU A 285 3.35 -7.31 -9.74
C LEU A 285 2.35 -8.26 -10.41
N LYS A 286 2.69 -8.75 -11.61
CA LYS A 286 1.88 -9.74 -12.35
C LYS A 286 1.83 -11.06 -11.60
N GLU A 287 2.94 -11.49 -11.02
CA GLU A 287 3.04 -12.67 -10.17
C GLU A 287 2.15 -12.55 -8.92
N MET A 288 2.21 -11.43 -8.20
CA MET A 288 1.37 -11.15 -7.04
C MET A 288 -0.11 -11.32 -7.37
N ILE A 289 -0.57 -10.72 -8.47
CA ILE A 289 -1.98 -10.82 -8.88
C ILE A 289 -2.35 -12.23 -9.32
N ALA A 290 -1.48 -12.94 -10.05
CA ALA A 290 -1.73 -14.33 -10.42
C ALA A 290 -1.90 -15.21 -9.17
N ASP A 291 -1.04 -15.03 -8.17
CA ASP A 291 -1.14 -15.74 -6.90
C ASP A 291 -2.43 -15.37 -6.16
N ILE A 292 -2.74 -14.08 -6.00
CA ILE A 292 -3.93 -13.62 -5.28
C ILE A 292 -5.21 -14.17 -5.95
N LYS A 293 -5.31 -14.13 -7.28
CA LYS A 293 -6.45 -14.71 -8.02
C LYS A 293 -6.67 -16.19 -7.72
N LYS A 294 -5.58 -16.96 -7.62
CA LYS A 294 -5.64 -18.40 -7.39
C LYS A 294 -6.25 -18.75 -6.02
N TYR A 295 -6.06 -17.90 -5.01
CA TYR A 295 -6.53 -18.16 -3.65
C TYR A 295 -7.72 -17.30 -3.21
N SER A 296 -8.05 -16.24 -3.95
CA SER A 296 -9.20 -15.39 -3.66
C SER A 296 -10.49 -16.06 -4.11
N THR A 297 -11.52 -16.00 -3.26
CA THR A 297 -12.87 -16.49 -3.60
C THR A 297 -13.68 -15.48 -4.39
N ASN A 298 -13.33 -14.19 -4.29
CA ASN A 298 -14.07 -13.08 -4.88
C ASN A 298 -13.13 -12.18 -5.68
N LYS A 299 -13.68 -11.58 -6.74
CA LYS A 299 -13.02 -10.51 -7.50
C LYS A 299 -12.96 -9.24 -6.64
N PRO A 300 -11.81 -8.55 -6.54
CA PRO A 300 -11.73 -7.26 -5.86
C PRO A 300 -12.45 -6.19 -6.68
N ASN A 301 -12.96 -5.17 -6.00
CA ASN A 301 -13.55 -4.02 -6.70
C ASN A 301 -12.45 -3.15 -7.32
N GLU A 302 -11.29 -3.08 -6.64
CA GLU A 302 -10.18 -2.19 -7.00
C GLU A 302 -8.82 -2.84 -6.72
N ILE A 303 -7.85 -2.52 -7.59
CA ILE A 303 -6.42 -2.68 -7.31
C ILE A 303 -5.87 -1.28 -6.98
N ILE A 304 -5.26 -1.16 -5.80
CA ILE A 304 -4.78 0.10 -5.23
C ILE A 304 -3.25 0.07 -5.20
N PHE A 305 -2.59 1.01 -5.86
CA PHE A 305 -1.12 1.06 -5.87
C PHE A 305 -0.61 1.99 -4.75
N TYR A 306 0.33 1.50 -3.95
CA TYR A 306 1.01 2.27 -2.91
C TYR A 306 2.45 2.59 -3.36
N ASP A 307 2.86 3.84 -3.54
CA ASP A 307 2.09 5.09 -3.45
C ASP A 307 2.20 5.94 -4.72
N LEU A 308 1.27 6.89 -4.86
CA LEU A 308 1.22 7.89 -5.93
C LEU A 308 2.35 8.90 -5.75
N ASN A 309 3.52 8.52 -6.25
CA ASN A 309 4.73 9.32 -6.28
C ASN A 309 5.38 9.21 -7.65
N GLU A 310 5.69 10.34 -8.29
CA GLU A 310 6.27 10.34 -9.63
C GLU A 310 7.56 9.50 -9.78
N LYS A 311 8.39 9.39 -8.73
CA LYS A 311 9.60 8.56 -8.79
C LYS A 311 9.27 7.07 -8.89
N ASN A 312 8.23 6.66 -8.16
CA ASN A 312 7.74 5.29 -8.14
C ASN A 312 7.03 4.96 -9.46
N LEU A 313 6.17 5.87 -9.96
CA LEU A 313 5.46 5.69 -11.22
C LEU A 313 6.40 5.49 -12.42
N LYS A 314 7.49 6.26 -12.50
CA LYS A 314 8.47 6.19 -13.60
C LYS A 314 9.22 4.86 -13.69
N ALA A 315 9.14 4.00 -12.66
CA ALA A 315 9.73 2.66 -12.69
C ALA A 315 8.87 1.62 -13.43
N TYR A 316 7.66 1.99 -13.88
CA TYR A 316 6.71 1.09 -14.52
C TYR A 316 6.10 1.72 -15.76
N GLU A 317 5.76 0.90 -16.75
CA GLU A 317 4.96 1.38 -17.88
C GLU A 317 3.48 1.39 -17.51
N LYS A 318 2.69 2.26 -18.15
CA LYS A 318 1.23 2.35 -17.90
C LYS A 318 0.53 1.02 -18.16
N GLU A 319 1.04 0.28 -19.13
CA GLU A 319 0.59 -1.04 -19.55
C GLU A 319 0.79 -2.09 -18.44
N ASP A 320 1.78 -1.91 -17.55
CA ASP A 320 1.97 -2.81 -16.41
C ASP A 320 0.81 -2.68 -15.42
N PHE A 321 0.39 -1.45 -15.10
CA PHE A 321 -0.77 -1.21 -14.25
C PHE A 321 -2.04 -1.80 -14.87
N LYS A 322 -2.26 -1.59 -16.17
CA LYS A 322 -3.41 -2.14 -16.92
C LYS A 322 -3.38 -3.67 -16.98
N ALA A 323 -2.21 -4.28 -17.05
CA ALA A 323 -2.06 -5.74 -17.08
C ALA A 323 -2.39 -6.35 -15.71
N VAL A 324 -1.90 -5.72 -14.64
CA VAL A 324 -2.09 -6.14 -13.25
C VAL A 324 -3.53 -5.93 -12.78
N SER A 325 -4.25 -4.97 -13.36
CA SER A 325 -5.68 -4.72 -13.05
C SER A 325 -6.67 -5.56 -13.84
N ARG A 326 -6.24 -6.52 -14.66
CA ARG A 326 -7.16 -7.49 -15.30
C ARG A 326 -7.39 -8.65 -14.37
N TRP A 327 -8.64 -8.97 -14.05
CA TRP A 327 -9.02 -10.09 -13.20
C TRP A 327 -9.45 -11.32 -13.98
#